data_AF-A0A507F743-F1
#
_entry.id   AF-A0A507F743-F1
#
_cell.length_a   1.000
_cell.length_b   1.000
_cell.length_c   1.000
_cell.angle_alpha   90.00
_cell.angle_beta   90.00
_cell.angle_gamma   90.00
#
_symmetry.space_group_name_H-M   'P 1'
#
loop_
_entity.id
_entity.type
_entity.pdbx_description
1 polymer ?
#
loop_
_entity_poly.entity_id
_entity_poly.type
_entity_poly.pdbx_seq_one_letter_code
_entity_poly.pdbx_strand_id
1 'polypeptide(L)'
;MADLHFFESIQRSLETETELRENIRTAVRDLERTCRTVGGYQLHVRDACYVEDKDMPQLPYVNSKPFSLELHQTGYEGEHIFVLLIQSIVGLPAIAAILSQVHSATTDSGVAQQVATALDRFANIRADIQNVAKLVPHEQYYRYNGMFMFTLQQAIFLAAYIVYLQTEKLLTVPQVEEMLGVEVSLRGTSPTFHIGIEDYLHGLVSITGELSRLAVNCVTHGDYSRPLRISKFVGDLYSGFQLLNLKNDALRKRFDSIKYDVKKIEEVVYDISVRGLAGNQTAVKR
;
A
#
# COMPACT_ATOMS: atom_id res chain seq x y z
N MET A 1 4.96 -13.38 -15.53
CA MET A 1 6.31 -12.76 -15.53
C MET A 1 6.17 -11.34 -15.04
N ALA A 2 7.00 -10.96 -14.07
CA ALA A 2 7.10 -9.57 -13.64
C ALA A 2 7.93 -8.79 -14.67
N ASP A 3 7.47 -7.60 -15.07
CA ASP A 3 8.21 -6.73 -15.98
C ASP A 3 9.29 -5.97 -15.20
N LEU A 4 10.57 -6.18 -15.49
CA LEU A 4 11.65 -5.47 -14.80
C LEU A 4 11.66 -3.97 -15.11
N HIS A 5 11.22 -3.57 -16.31
CA HIS A 5 11.14 -2.15 -16.70
C HIS A 5 10.14 -1.39 -15.83
N PHE A 6 9.08 -2.08 -15.36
CA PHE A 6 8.15 -1.52 -14.40
C PHE A 6 8.83 -1.16 -13.07
N PHE A 7 9.69 -2.04 -12.52
CA PHE A 7 10.42 -1.77 -11.28
C PHE A 7 11.44 -0.64 -11.44
N GLU A 8 12.12 -0.55 -12.59
CA GLU A 8 12.99 0.59 -12.90
C GLU A 8 12.22 1.92 -12.95
N SER A 9 11.02 1.91 -13.54
CA SER A 9 10.14 3.09 -13.56
C SER A 9 9.71 3.49 -12.15
N ILE A 10 9.41 2.53 -11.28
CA ILE A 10 9.08 2.78 -9.87
C ILE A 10 10.28 3.40 -9.15
N GLN A 11 11.48 2.84 -9.36
CA GLN A 11 12.69 3.33 -8.70
C GLN A 11 12.95 4.81 -9.01
N ARG A 12 12.83 5.22 -10.28
CA ARG A 12 12.94 6.64 -10.66
C ARG A 12 11.90 7.52 -9.97
N SER A 13 10.68 7.00 -9.80
CA SER A 13 9.60 7.71 -9.12
C SER A 13 9.89 7.90 -7.62
N LEU A 14 10.37 6.84 -6.95
CA LEU A 14 10.76 6.88 -5.53
C LEU A 14 11.92 7.85 -5.27
N GLU A 15 12.89 7.91 -6.19
CA GLU A 15 14.00 8.88 -6.14
C GLU A 15 13.50 10.31 -6.28
N THR A 16 12.62 10.57 -7.25
CA THR A 16 12.02 11.89 -7.46
C THR A 16 11.23 12.37 -6.22
N GLU A 17 10.43 11.48 -5.63
CA GLU A 17 9.68 11.79 -4.41
C GLU A 17 10.61 12.05 -3.22
N THR A 18 11.70 11.29 -3.12
CA THR A 18 12.73 11.47 -2.10
C THR A 18 13.38 12.85 -2.20
N GLU A 19 13.77 13.27 -3.40
CA GLU A 19 14.35 14.58 -3.66
C GLU A 19 13.36 15.70 -3.30
N LEU A 20 12.09 15.55 -3.69
CA LEU A 20 11.04 16.50 -3.34
C LEU A 20 10.86 16.62 -1.81
N ARG A 21 10.81 15.49 -1.09
CA ARG A 21 10.70 15.47 0.38
C ARG A 21 11.89 16.20 1.03
N GLU A 22 13.12 16.03 0.51
CA GLU A 22 14.30 16.71 1.07
C GLU A 22 14.32 18.21 0.74
N ASN A 23 13.86 18.60 -0.46
CA ASN A 23 13.67 20.00 -0.85
C ASN A 23 12.66 20.69 0.08
N ILE A 24 11.52 20.06 0.36
CA ILE A 24 10.52 20.58 1.30
C ILE A 24 11.10 20.72 2.71
N ARG A 25 11.80 19.70 3.23
CA ARG A 25 12.45 19.79 4.55
C ARG A 25 13.46 20.92 4.63
N THR A 26 14.20 21.17 3.56
CA THR A 26 15.18 22.26 3.50
C THR A 26 14.48 23.61 3.48
N ALA A 27 13.45 23.77 2.65
CA ALA A 27 12.64 24.98 2.61
C ALA A 27 11.96 25.29 3.96
N VAL A 28 11.41 24.28 4.64
CA VAL A 28 10.82 24.43 5.98
C VAL A 28 11.89 24.85 7.01
N ARG A 29 13.07 24.22 7.00
CA ARG A 29 14.19 24.61 7.87
C ARG A 29 14.64 26.04 7.63
N ASP A 30 14.69 26.46 6.36
CA ASP A 30 15.09 27.82 6.01
C ASP A 30 14.00 28.84 6.40
N LEU A 31 12.73 28.52 6.20
CA LEU A 31 11.61 29.33 6.69
C LEU A 31 11.67 29.49 8.21
N GLU A 32 11.89 28.40 8.96
CA GLU A 32 12.05 28.47 10.42
C GLU A 32 13.25 29.33 10.84
N ARG A 33 14.37 29.26 10.11
CA ARG A 33 15.54 30.13 10.37
C ARG A 33 15.19 31.59 10.12
N THR A 34 14.55 31.90 8.99
CA THR A 34 14.11 33.27 8.67
C THR A 34 13.12 33.79 9.70
N CYS A 35 12.13 33.01 10.11
CA CYS A 35 11.18 33.37 11.16
C CYS A 35 11.87 33.64 12.50
N ARG A 36 12.89 32.86 12.88
CA ARG A 36 13.69 33.11 14.09
C ARG A 36 14.50 34.41 13.98
N THR A 37 15.10 34.69 12.83
CA THR A 37 15.81 35.94 12.59
C THR A 37 14.86 37.13 12.68
N VAL A 38 13.69 37.07 12.02
CA VAL A 38 12.67 38.14 12.05
C VAL A 38 12.05 38.30 13.44
N GLY A 39 11.75 37.21 14.15
CA GLY A 39 11.30 37.24 15.55
C GLY A 39 12.35 37.76 16.52
N GLY A 40 13.65 37.58 16.21
CA GLY A 40 14.77 38.22 16.90
C GLY A 40 14.87 39.73 16.62
N TYR A 41 14.34 40.21 15.50
CA TYR A 41 14.22 41.63 15.17
C TYR A 41 12.99 42.32 15.81
N GLN A 42 12.21 41.61 16.65
CA GLN A 42 11.05 42.17 17.34
C GLN A 42 11.34 42.66 18.78
N LEU A 43 12.57 43.10 19.05
CA LEU A 43 12.96 43.66 20.36
C LEU A 43 13.96 44.84 20.29
N HIS A 44 13.99 45.57 19.18
CA HIS A 44 14.69 46.87 19.09
C HIS A 44 13.83 47.95 18.42
N VAL A 45 12.58 48.09 18.87
CA VAL A 45 11.82 49.35 18.76
C VAL A 45 11.50 49.84 20.18
N ARG A 46 12.51 49.86 21.04
CA ARG A 46 12.62 50.81 22.14
C ARG A 46 13.63 51.84 21.64
N ASP A 47 13.23 53.11 21.62
CA ASP A 47 14.04 54.30 21.24
C ASP A 47 13.62 55.04 19.95
N ALA A 48 12.31 55.12 19.68
CA ALA A 48 11.77 56.26 18.94
C ALA A 48 10.61 56.88 19.73
N CYS A 49 10.96 57.93 20.47
CA CYS A 49 10.11 59.02 20.96
C CYS A 49 8.71 58.68 21.50
N TYR A 50 8.58 58.77 22.82
CA TYR A 50 7.36 59.23 23.48
C TYR A 50 6.83 60.49 22.77
N VAL A 51 5.70 60.35 22.09
CA VAL A 51 4.72 61.42 21.92
C VAL A 51 3.38 60.80 22.29
N GLU A 52 2.78 61.29 23.38
CA GLU A 52 1.43 60.92 23.79
C GLU A 52 0.42 61.44 22.76
N ASP A 53 0.07 60.61 21.78
CA ASP A 53 -1.11 60.85 20.95
C ASP A 53 -2.32 60.14 21.58
N LYS A 54 -3.33 60.94 21.95
CA LYS A 54 -4.56 60.49 22.64
C LYS A 54 -5.59 59.80 21.75
N ASP A 55 -5.25 59.51 20.49
CA ASP A 55 -6.18 58.97 19.49
C ASP A 55 -5.66 57.69 18.81
N MET A 56 -5.40 56.63 19.58
CA MET A 56 -5.18 55.30 19.00
C MET A 56 -6.50 54.49 19.00
N PRO A 57 -7.02 54.03 17.84
CA PRO A 57 -8.19 53.17 17.81
C PRO A 57 -7.85 51.83 18.48
N GLN A 58 -8.68 51.45 19.46
CA GLN A 58 -8.63 50.15 20.12
C GLN A 58 -8.73 49.04 19.07
N LEU A 59 -7.63 48.30 18.83
CA LEU A 59 -7.70 47.06 18.07
C LEU A 59 -8.58 46.07 18.83
N PRO A 60 -9.59 45.46 18.20
CA PRO A 60 -10.51 44.59 18.91
C PRO A 60 -9.76 43.37 19.45
N TYR A 61 -9.91 43.13 20.75
CA TYR A 61 -9.49 41.91 21.41
C TYR A 61 -10.24 40.74 20.74
N VAL A 62 -9.57 40.04 19.83
CA VAL A 62 -10.14 38.84 19.20
C VAL A 62 -10.26 37.79 20.29
N ASN A 63 -11.49 37.59 20.74
CA ASN A 63 -11.90 36.63 21.74
C ASN A 63 -11.39 35.24 21.34
N SER A 64 -10.38 34.72 22.05
CA SER A 64 -9.66 33.48 21.71
C SER A 64 -10.42 32.21 22.14
N LYS A 65 -11.73 32.15 21.86
CA LYS A 65 -12.59 30.95 21.82
C LYS A 65 -13.97 31.35 21.28
N PRO A 66 -14.35 30.85 20.08
CA PRO A 66 -14.98 29.53 20.01
C PRO A 66 -14.44 28.60 18.90
N PHE A 67 -13.30 28.90 18.28
CA PHE A 67 -12.74 28.04 17.23
C PHE A 67 -12.29 26.66 17.75
N SER A 68 -11.85 26.57 19.00
CA SER A 68 -11.33 25.34 19.60
C SER A 68 -12.41 24.32 19.99
N LEU A 69 -13.67 24.74 20.17
CA LEU A 69 -14.74 23.85 20.62
C LEU A 69 -15.49 23.21 19.44
N GLU A 70 -15.74 23.97 18.37
CA GLU A 70 -16.38 23.45 17.15
C GLU A 70 -15.47 22.49 16.38
N LEU A 71 -14.16 22.76 16.31
CA LEU A 71 -13.17 21.82 15.74
C LEU A 71 -13.06 20.51 16.54
N HIS A 72 -13.24 20.57 17.87
CA HIS A 72 -13.14 19.39 18.72
C HIS A 72 -14.39 18.50 18.69
N GLN A 73 -15.58 19.03 18.42
CA GLN A 73 -16.79 18.20 18.33
C GLN A 73 -17.05 17.68 16.92
N THR A 74 -16.89 18.52 15.89
CA THR A 74 -17.09 18.10 14.49
C THR A 74 -15.95 17.22 13.95
N GLY A 75 -14.71 17.48 14.39
CA GLY A 75 -13.54 16.67 14.02
C GLY A 75 -13.58 15.26 14.62
N TYR A 76 -14.01 15.12 15.88
CA TYR A 76 -14.09 13.81 16.53
C TYR A 76 -15.18 12.94 15.94
N GLU A 77 -16.39 13.45 15.67
CA GLU A 77 -17.46 12.63 15.08
C GLU A 77 -17.12 12.19 13.64
N GLY A 78 -16.53 13.08 12.83
CA GLY A 78 -16.05 12.75 11.49
C GLY A 78 -14.91 11.73 11.49
N GLU A 79 -13.90 11.90 12.36
CA GLU A 79 -12.80 10.93 12.52
C GLU A 79 -13.29 9.60 13.08
N HIS A 80 -14.28 9.59 13.98
CA HIS A 80 -14.83 8.37 14.54
C HIS A 80 -15.67 7.59 13.51
N ILE A 81 -16.48 8.28 12.70
CA ILE A 81 -17.21 7.66 11.57
C ILE A 81 -16.22 7.12 10.53
N PHE A 82 -15.14 7.88 10.26
CA PHE A 82 -14.08 7.45 9.37
C PHE A 82 -13.37 6.20 9.87
N VAL A 83 -12.93 6.16 11.13
CA VAL A 83 -12.30 4.99 11.75
C VAL A 83 -13.24 3.80 11.77
N LEU A 84 -14.53 4.00 12.09
CA LEU A 84 -15.53 2.94 12.05
C LEU A 84 -15.74 2.38 10.65
N LEU A 85 -15.78 3.23 9.60
CA LEU A 85 -15.90 2.78 8.21
C LEU A 85 -14.68 1.99 7.74
N ILE A 86 -13.49 2.41 8.15
CA ILE A 86 -12.22 1.74 7.83
C ILE A 86 -12.12 0.38 8.53
N GLN A 87 -12.47 0.33 9.82
CA GLN A 87 -12.56 -0.91 10.60
C GLN A 87 -13.71 -1.79 10.08
N SER A 88 -14.71 -1.19 9.45
CA SER A 88 -15.87 -1.84 8.83
C SER A 88 -15.67 -2.14 7.34
N ILE A 89 -14.44 -2.18 6.81
CA ILE A 89 -14.17 -2.91 5.56
C ILE A 89 -14.29 -4.42 5.86
N VAL A 90 -15.51 -4.85 6.20
CA VAL A 90 -15.88 -6.18 6.71
C VAL A 90 -15.66 -7.25 5.64
N GLY A 91 -15.59 -6.87 4.37
CA GLY A 91 -15.46 -7.81 3.26
C GLY A 91 -14.07 -8.43 3.10
N LEU A 92 -12.98 -7.75 3.50
CA LEU A 92 -11.62 -8.24 3.24
C LEU A 92 -11.30 -9.55 3.98
N PRO A 93 -11.62 -9.71 5.28
CA PRO A 93 -11.44 -10.99 5.96
C PRO A 93 -12.26 -12.12 5.33
N ALA A 94 -13.47 -11.84 4.84
CA ALA A 94 -14.31 -12.83 4.17
C ALA A 94 -13.70 -13.28 2.83
N ILE A 95 -13.16 -12.35 2.05
CA ILE A 95 -12.42 -12.65 0.81
C ILE A 95 -11.18 -13.49 1.13
N ALA A 96 -10.40 -13.10 2.14
CA ALA A 96 -9.23 -13.86 2.59
C ALA A 96 -9.60 -15.29 3.01
N ALA A 97 -10.73 -15.47 3.72
CA ALA A 97 -11.22 -16.79 4.12
C ALA A 97 -11.60 -17.66 2.91
N ILE A 98 -12.22 -17.08 1.89
CA ILE A 98 -12.55 -17.78 0.63
C ILE A 98 -11.27 -18.18 -0.10
N LEU A 99 -10.33 -17.25 -0.27
CA LEU A 99 -9.06 -17.53 -0.95
C LEU A 99 -8.18 -18.53 -0.19
N SER A 100 -8.30 -18.61 1.14
CA SER A 100 -7.62 -19.64 1.94
C SER A 100 -8.09 -21.06 1.60
N GLN A 101 -9.33 -21.23 1.11
CA GLN A 101 -9.84 -22.56 0.70
C GLN A 101 -9.14 -23.10 -0.56
N VAL A 102 -8.47 -22.24 -1.33
CA VAL A 102 -7.64 -22.65 -2.48
C VAL A 102 -6.53 -23.62 -2.05
N HIS A 103 -6.05 -23.51 -0.81
CA HIS A 103 -5.04 -24.42 -0.25
C HIS A 103 -5.54 -25.85 -0.06
N SER A 104 -6.85 -26.05 0.02
CA SER A 104 -7.49 -27.37 0.14
C SER A 104 -8.13 -27.83 -1.18
N ALA A 105 -8.14 -26.99 -2.20
CA ALA A 105 -8.71 -27.33 -3.49
C ALA A 105 -7.77 -28.27 -4.26
N THR A 106 -8.30 -29.43 -4.67
CA THR A 106 -7.55 -30.46 -5.40
C THR A 106 -7.58 -30.28 -6.92
N THR A 107 -8.47 -29.43 -7.43
CA THR A 107 -8.69 -29.25 -8.88
C THR A 107 -8.68 -27.77 -9.27
N ASP A 108 -8.22 -27.48 -10.49
CA ASP A 108 -8.20 -26.13 -11.05
C ASP A 108 -9.61 -25.51 -11.12
N SER A 109 -10.64 -26.34 -11.34
CA SER A 109 -12.05 -25.89 -11.30
C SER A 109 -12.46 -25.40 -9.92
N GLY A 110 -12.00 -26.07 -8.85
CA GLY A 110 -12.26 -25.64 -7.48
C GLY A 110 -11.58 -24.31 -7.17
N VAL A 111 -10.33 -24.14 -7.62
CA VAL A 111 -9.62 -22.86 -7.50
C VAL A 111 -10.36 -21.74 -8.25
N ALA A 112 -10.76 -21.98 -9.50
CA ALA A 112 -11.46 -21.00 -10.31
C ALA A 112 -12.79 -20.56 -9.67
N GLN A 113 -13.54 -21.49 -9.06
CA GLN A 113 -14.79 -21.17 -8.35
C GLN A 113 -14.55 -20.28 -7.13
N GLN A 114 -13.54 -20.59 -6.30
CA GLN A 114 -13.21 -19.76 -5.14
C GLN A 114 -12.76 -18.36 -5.57
N VAL A 115 -11.98 -18.28 -6.63
CA VAL A 115 -11.52 -17.01 -7.20
C VAL A 115 -12.68 -16.17 -7.75
N ALA A 116 -13.63 -16.78 -8.47
CA ALA A 116 -14.82 -16.07 -8.95
C ALA A 116 -15.66 -15.52 -7.78
N THR A 117 -15.89 -16.35 -6.76
CA THR A 117 -16.62 -15.94 -5.54
C THR A 117 -15.92 -14.81 -4.79
N ALA A 118 -14.59 -14.84 -4.74
CA ALA A 118 -13.78 -13.78 -4.14
C ALA A 118 -13.86 -12.48 -4.95
N LEU A 119 -13.81 -12.58 -6.29
CA LEU A 119 -13.89 -11.44 -7.20
C LEU A 119 -15.24 -10.72 -7.13
N ASP A 120 -16.35 -11.46 -7.02
CA ASP A 120 -17.68 -10.86 -6.88
C ASP A 120 -17.78 -9.97 -5.62
N ARG A 121 -17.07 -10.34 -4.56
CA ARG A 121 -17.04 -9.57 -3.31
C ARG A 121 -16.18 -8.30 -3.39
N PHE A 122 -15.28 -8.19 -4.37
CA PHE A 122 -14.49 -6.98 -4.58
C PHE A 122 -15.35 -5.79 -5.01
N ALA A 123 -16.54 -6.00 -5.60
CA ALA A 123 -17.45 -4.92 -5.93
C ALA A 123 -17.86 -4.10 -4.68
N ASN A 124 -18.11 -4.78 -3.56
CA ASN A 124 -18.45 -4.13 -2.29
C ASN A 124 -17.23 -3.41 -1.71
N ILE A 125 -16.04 -4.03 -1.76
CA ILE A 125 -14.78 -3.40 -1.32
C ILE A 125 -14.51 -2.11 -2.09
N ARG A 126 -14.71 -2.12 -3.41
CA ARG A 126 -14.58 -0.94 -4.26
C ARG A 126 -15.50 0.18 -3.80
N ALA A 127 -16.78 -0.14 -3.55
CA ALA A 127 -17.75 0.85 -3.06
C ALA A 127 -17.36 1.42 -1.69
N ASP A 128 -16.88 0.56 -0.77
CA ASP A 128 -16.43 0.98 0.55
C ASP A 128 -15.21 1.90 0.48
N ILE A 129 -14.20 1.55 -0.33
CA ILE A 129 -13.01 2.38 -0.56
C ILE A 129 -13.41 3.73 -1.17
N GLN A 130 -14.34 3.76 -2.13
CA GLN A 130 -14.83 5.01 -2.71
C GLN A 130 -15.59 5.87 -1.70
N ASN A 131 -16.31 5.27 -0.75
CA ASN A 131 -16.97 6.00 0.33
C ASN A 131 -15.94 6.60 1.28
N VAL A 132 -14.88 5.87 1.64
CA VAL A 132 -13.75 6.38 2.41
C VAL A 132 -13.07 7.54 1.66
N ALA A 133 -12.85 7.40 0.35
CA ALA A 133 -12.24 8.43 -0.49
C ALA A 133 -13.01 9.76 -0.47
N LYS A 134 -14.35 9.72 -0.39
CA LYS A 134 -15.20 10.93 -0.29
C LYS A 134 -15.10 11.64 1.05
N LEU A 135 -14.72 10.92 2.11
CA LEU A 135 -14.61 11.48 3.46
C LEU A 135 -13.25 12.13 3.71
N VAL A 136 -12.22 11.75 2.96
CA VAL A 136 -10.89 12.36 3.07
C VAL A 136 -10.93 13.76 2.44
N PRO A 137 -10.67 14.83 3.22
CA PRO A 137 -10.65 16.18 2.66
C PRO A 137 -9.52 16.35 1.64
N HIS A 138 -9.74 17.24 0.67
CA HIS A 138 -8.74 17.63 -0.32
C HIS A 138 -7.41 18.04 0.36
N GLU A 139 -6.28 17.61 -0.18
CA GLU A 139 -4.92 17.86 0.36
C GLU A 139 -4.64 17.33 1.78
N GLN A 140 -5.56 16.57 2.40
CA GLN A 140 -5.37 15.99 3.74
C GLN A 140 -5.11 14.48 3.74
N TYR A 141 -4.79 13.90 2.59
CA TYR A 141 -4.54 12.45 2.44
C TYR A 141 -3.55 11.90 3.48
N TYR A 142 -2.34 12.46 3.55
CA TYR A 142 -1.28 11.96 4.44
C TYR A 142 -1.56 12.19 5.93
N ARG A 143 -2.47 13.11 6.27
CA ARG A 143 -2.94 13.30 7.64
C ARG A 143 -3.72 12.08 8.15
N TYR A 144 -4.51 11.46 7.26
CA TYR A 144 -5.39 10.34 7.58
C TYR A 144 -4.89 8.98 7.07
N ASN A 145 -3.81 8.95 6.28
CA ASN A 145 -3.27 7.74 5.65
C ASN A 145 -3.07 6.59 6.62
N GLY A 146 -2.52 6.85 7.82
CA GLY A 146 -2.27 5.82 8.83
C GLY A 146 -3.52 5.04 9.26
N MET A 147 -4.73 5.56 9.00
CA MET A 147 -5.98 4.87 9.30
C MET A 147 -6.31 3.78 8.26
N PHE A 148 -6.21 4.06 6.96
CA PHE A 148 -6.56 3.11 5.88
C PHE A 148 -5.37 2.34 5.30
N MET A 149 -4.13 2.76 5.55
CA MET A 149 -2.93 2.21 4.91
C MET A 149 -2.91 0.67 4.94
N PHE A 150 -3.09 0.07 6.12
CA PHE A 150 -3.11 -1.39 6.28
C PHE A 150 -4.24 -2.05 5.48
N THR A 151 -5.41 -1.42 5.43
CA THR A 151 -6.58 -1.93 4.72
C THR A 151 -6.38 -1.90 3.21
N LEU A 152 -5.78 -0.82 2.67
CA LEU A 152 -5.40 -0.75 1.26
C LEU A 152 -4.35 -1.81 0.91
N GLN A 153 -3.32 -1.97 1.74
CA GLN A 153 -2.28 -2.99 1.54
C GLN A 153 -2.89 -4.40 1.50
N GLN A 154 -3.84 -4.70 2.40
CA GLN A 154 -4.55 -5.97 2.41
C GLN A 154 -5.44 -6.16 1.16
N ALA A 155 -6.15 -5.12 0.72
CA ALA A 155 -6.96 -5.17 -0.49
C ALA A 155 -6.11 -5.45 -1.74
N ILE A 156 -4.97 -4.77 -1.86
CA ILE A 156 -4.01 -4.97 -2.98
C ILE A 156 -3.42 -6.38 -2.94
N PHE A 157 -3.05 -6.87 -1.75
CA PHE A 157 -2.59 -8.25 -1.58
C PHE A 157 -3.61 -9.27 -2.08
N LEU A 158 -4.88 -9.15 -1.67
CA LEU A 158 -5.94 -10.08 -2.09
C LEU A 158 -6.22 -9.97 -3.60
N ALA A 159 -6.21 -8.75 -4.15
CA ALA A 159 -6.35 -8.52 -5.59
C ALA A 159 -5.20 -9.16 -6.38
N ALA A 160 -3.97 -9.01 -5.88
CA ALA A 160 -2.79 -9.59 -6.50
C ALA A 160 -2.81 -11.12 -6.44
N TYR A 161 -3.31 -11.68 -5.33
CA TYR A 161 -3.46 -13.12 -5.21
C TYR A 161 -4.52 -13.66 -6.19
N ILE A 162 -5.66 -12.98 -6.35
CA ILE A 162 -6.68 -13.34 -7.36
C ILE A 162 -6.08 -13.32 -8.77
N VAL A 163 -5.42 -12.24 -9.17
CA VAL A 163 -4.85 -12.11 -10.52
C VAL A 163 -3.79 -13.18 -10.76
N TYR A 164 -2.97 -13.49 -9.76
CA TYR A 164 -2.02 -14.59 -9.85
C TYR A 164 -2.72 -15.94 -10.04
N LEU A 165 -3.76 -16.24 -9.26
CA LEU A 165 -4.50 -17.50 -9.39
C LEU A 165 -5.20 -17.66 -10.75
N GLN A 166 -5.57 -16.55 -11.41
CA GLN A 166 -6.20 -16.57 -12.74
C GLN A 166 -5.20 -16.63 -13.89
N THR A 167 -4.08 -15.91 -13.78
CA THR A 167 -3.22 -15.60 -14.93
C THR A 167 -1.75 -15.94 -14.73
N GLU A 168 -1.33 -16.22 -13.49
CA GLU A 168 0.07 -16.41 -13.08
C GLU A 168 0.97 -15.22 -13.44
N LYS A 169 0.38 -14.02 -13.48
CA LYS A 169 1.06 -12.75 -13.73
C LYS A 169 0.98 -11.84 -12.53
N LEU A 170 1.88 -10.86 -12.51
CA LEU A 170 1.90 -9.82 -11.50
C LEU A 170 0.70 -8.89 -11.74
N LEU A 171 0.05 -8.46 -10.66
CA LEU A 171 -0.97 -7.42 -10.72
C LEU A 171 -0.35 -6.14 -11.29
N THR A 172 -1.00 -5.53 -12.28
CA THR A 172 -0.54 -4.26 -12.86
C THR A 172 -1.28 -3.08 -12.26
N VAL A 173 -0.69 -1.88 -12.33
CA VAL A 173 -1.32 -0.65 -11.82
C VAL A 173 -2.74 -0.44 -12.39
N PRO A 174 -2.99 -0.54 -13.71
CA PRO A 174 -4.34 -0.37 -14.25
C PRO A 174 -5.34 -1.38 -13.69
N GLN A 175 -4.90 -2.61 -13.42
CA GLN A 175 -5.77 -3.63 -12.82
C GLN A 175 -6.10 -3.32 -11.35
N VAL A 176 -5.16 -2.77 -10.58
CA VAL A 176 -5.44 -2.30 -9.21
C VAL A 176 -6.50 -1.21 -9.24
N GLU A 177 -6.31 -0.22 -10.11
CA GLU A 177 -7.19 0.93 -10.25
C GLU A 177 -8.59 0.49 -10.66
N GLU A 178 -8.69 -0.45 -11.61
CA GLU A 178 -9.95 -1.07 -11.99
C GLU A 178 -10.58 -1.81 -10.82
N MET A 179 -9.83 -2.68 -10.13
CA MET A 179 -10.37 -3.52 -9.05
C MET A 179 -10.85 -2.71 -7.84
N LEU A 180 -10.06 -1.73 -7.40
CA LEU A 180 -10.30 -0.94 -6.18
C LEU A 180 -11.00 0.40 -6.43
N GLY A 181 -11.08 0.86 -7.68
CA GLY A 181 -11.81 2.06 -8.08
C GLY A 181 -11.15 3.37 -7.64
N VAL A 182 -9.82 3.36 -7.45
CA VAL A 182 -9.01 4.49 -6.99
C VAL A 182 -7.68 4.50 -7.76
N GLU A 183 -7.20 5.69 -8.14
CA GLU A 183 -5.93 5.88 -8.84
C GLU A 183 -4.72 5.52 -7.97
N VAL A 184 -3.68 4.93 -8.59
CA VAL A 184 -2.38 4.70 -7.94
C VAL A 184 -1.47 5.89 -8.23
N SER A 185 -1.15 6.65 -7.18
CA SER A 185 -0.22 7.77 -7.29
C SER A 185 1.21 7.25 -7.30
N LEU A 186 1.80 7.23 -8.50
CA LEU A 186 3.21 6.86 -8.65
C LEU A 186 4.16 7.95 -8.14
N ARG A 187 3.73 9.22 -8.17
CA ARG A 187 4.58 10.40 -7.91
C ARG A 187 4.28 11.15 -6.60
N GLY A 188 3.33 10.65 -5.80
CA GLY A 188 2.95 11.29 -4.52
C GLY A 188 2.34 12.69 -4.65
N THR A 189 1.94 13.10 -5.86
CA THR A 189 1.46 14.47 -6.15
C THR A 189 -0.05 14.57 -6.31
N SER A 190 -0.80 13.48 -6.12
CA SER A 190 -2.25 13.51 -6.30
C SER A 190 -2.91 14.26 -5.12
N PRO A 191 -3.66 15.35 -5.38
CA PRO A 191 -4.31 16.13 -4.33
C PRO A 191 -5.57 15.45 -3.77
N THR A 192 -6.02 14.39 -4.43
CA THR A 192 -7.18 13.56 -4.06
C THR A 192 -6.75 12.23 -3.43
N PHE A 193 -7.72 11.49 -2.89
CA PHE A 193 -7.49 10.14 -2.39
C PHE A 193 -6.89 9.25 -3.48
N HIS A 194 -5.82 8.54 -3.14
CA HIS A 194 -5.08 7.69 -4.07
C HIS A 194 -4.47 6.51 -3.32
N ILE A 195 -4.01 5.51 -4.05
CA ILE A 195 -3.19 4.42 -3.51
C ILE A 195 -1.72 4.85 -3.61
N GLY A 196 -1.00 4.84 -2.49
CA GLY A 196 0.42 5.12 -2.48
C GLY A 196 1.24 3.99 -3.13
N ILE A 197 2.36 4.34 -3.77
CA ILE A 197 3.26 3.33 -4.35
C ILE A 197 3.81 2.37 -3.28
N GLU A 198 4.08 2.86 -2.07
CA GLU A 198 4.51 2.05 -0.93
C GLU A 198 3.43 1.01 -0.55
N ASP A 199 2.15 1.40 -0.55
CA ASP A 199 1.03 0.51 -0.24
C ASP A 199 0.85 -0.57 -1.30
N TYR A 200 1.01 -0.19 -2.57
CA TYR A 200 1.00 -1.12 -3.68
C TYR A 200 2.13 -2.16 -3.56
N LEU A 201 3.36 -1.71 -3.33
CA LEU A 201 4.51 -2.59 -3.14
C LEU A 201 4.32 -3.51 -1.92
N HIS A 202 3.79 -2.99 -0.80
CA HIS A 202 3.46 -3.80 0.38
C HIS A 202 2.47 -4.92 0.08
N GLY A 203 1.43 -4.65 -0.72
CA GLY A 203 0.47 -5.65 -1.16
C GLY A 203 1.14 -6.74 -2.02
N LEU A 204 2.01 -6.35 -2.95
CA LEU A 204 2.76 -7.28 -3.79
C LEU A 204 3.73 -8.16 -2.99
N VAL A 205 4.46 -7.61 -2.02
CA VAL A 205 5.34 -8.41 -1.16
C VAL A 205 4.56 -9.48 -0.41
N SER A 206 3.36 -9.14 0.08
CA SER A 206 2.58 -10.03 0.93
C SER A 206 2.11 -11.31 0.22
N ILE A 207 2.09 -11.34 -1.12
CA ILE A 207 1.68 -12.54 -1.88
C ILE A 207 2.69 -13.67 -1.74
N THR A 208 3.99 -13.38 -1.54
CA THR A 208 5.05 -14.42 -1.55
C THR A 208 4.84 -15.46 -0.45
N GLY A 209 4.36 -15.02 0.72
CA GLY A 209 4.07 -15.91 1.84
C GLY A 209 2.92 -16.88 1.53
N GLU A 210 1.83 -16.39 0.93
CA GLU A 210 0.71 -17.26 0.51
C GLU A 210 1.11 -18.20 -0.62
N LEU A 211 1.92 -17.75 -1.58
CA LEU A 211 2.42 -18.62 -2.66
C LEU A 211 3.37 -19.69 -2.15
N SER A 212 4.21 -19.38 -1.14
CA SER A 212 5.05 -20.37 -0.48
C SER A 212 4.22 -21.47 0.20
N ARG A 213 3.13 -21.07 0.87
CA ARG A 213 2.17 -22.02 1.45
C ARG A 213 1.46 -22.85 0.38
N LEU A 214 1.00 -22.19 -0.69
CA LEU A 214 0.31 -22.85 -1.81
C LEU A 214 1.21 -23.89 -2.48
N ALA A 215 2.49 -23.58 -2.71
CA ALA A 215 3.44 -24.50 -3.33
C ALA A 215 3.55 -25.84 -2.56
N VAL A 216 3.63 -25.78 -1.23
CA VAL A 216 3.66 -26.98 -0.38
C VAL A 216 2.36 -27.79 -0.54
N ASN A 217 1.22 -27.11 -0.46
CA ASN A 217 -0.08 -27.77 -0.58
C ASN A 217 -0.30 -28.40 -1.96
N CYS A 218 0.17 -27.77 -3.04
CA CYS A 218 0.10 -28.34 -4.38
C CYS A 218 0.81 -29.70 -4.45
N VAL A 219 2.02 -29.81 -3.87
CA VAL A 219 2.77 -31.07 -3.81
C VAL A 219 2.02 -32.13 -3.01
N THR A 220 1.39 -31.75 -1.89
CA THR A 220 0.56 -32.66 -1.08
C THR A 220 -0.62 -33.22 -1.86
N HIS A 221 -1.21 -32.43 -2.76
CA HIS A 221 -2.32 -32.86 -3.63
C HIS A 221 -1.86 -33.50 -4.96
N GLY A 222 -0.56 -33.68 -5.16
CA GLY A 222 0.00 -34.34 -6.35
C GLY A 222 0.22 -33.44 -7.58
N ASP A 223 0.04 -32.12 -7.45
CA ASP A 223 0.40 -31.16 -8.49
C ASP A 223 1.86 -30.69 -8.32
N TYR A 224 2.74 -31.28 -9.11
CA TYR A 224 4.17 -30.94 -9.13
C TYR A 224 4.53 -29.85 -10.15
N SER A 225 3.59 -29.43 -10.99
CA SER A 225 3.82 -28.43 -12.04
C SER A 225 3.76 -27.00 -11.50
N ARG A 226 2.81 -26.75 -10.59
CA ARG A 226 2.53 -25.42 -10.05
C ARG A 226 3.62 -24.88 -9.13
N PRO A 227 4.29 -25.68 -8.27
CA PRO A 227 5.44 -25.21 -7.51
C PRO A 227 6.59 -24.66 -8.38
N LEU A 228 6.84 -25.27 -9.55
CA LEU A 228 7.85 -24.78 -10.50
C LEU A 228 7.48 -23.40 -11.06
N ARG A 229 6.20 -23.19 -11.40
CA ARG A 229 5.67 -21.91 -11.87
C ARG A 229 5.67 -20.84 -10.79
N ILE A 230 5.30 -21.21 -9.55
CA ILE A 230 5.40 -20.36 -8.37
C ILE A 230 6.85 -19.93 -8.14
N SER A 231 7.81 -20.86 -8.18
CA SER A 231 9.24 -20.56 -8.01
C SER A 231 9.74 -19.52 -9.00
N LYS A 232 9.41 -19.69 -10.29
CA LYS A 232 9.76 -18.71 -11.31
C LYS A 232 9.14 -17.33 -11.02
N PHE A 233 7.85 -17.28 -10.70
CA PHE A 233 7.16 -16.03 -10.43
C PHE A 233 7.73 -15.29 -9.21
N VAL A 234 7.96 -16.00 -8.10
CA VAL A 234 8.50 -15.39 -6.87
C VAL A 234 9.96 -14.98 -7.07
N GLY A 235 10.74 -15.72 -7.88
CA GLY A 235 12.08 -15.34 -8.30
C GLY A 235 12.08 -14.03 -9.10
N ASP A 236 11.23 -13.93 -10.15
CA ASP A 236 11.08 -12.71 -10.94
C ASP A 236 10.69 -11.51 -10.05
N LEU A 237 9.76 -11.72 -9.10
CA LEU A 237 9.32 -10.69 -8.16
C LEU A 237 10.46 -10.26 -7.22
N TYR A 238 11.21 -11.21 -6.67
CA TYR A 238 12.36 -10.93 -5.80
C TYR A 238 13.42 -10.12 -6.53
N SER A 239 13.76 -10.49 -7.77
CA SER A 239 14.68 -9.72 -8.61
C SER A 239 14.16 -8.31 -8.92
N GLY A 240 12.86 -8.16 -9.19
CA GLY A 240 12.24 -6.84 -9.36
C GLY A 240 12.39 -5.94 -8.12
N PHE A 241 12.14 -6.48 -6.93
CA PHE A 241 12.35 -5.72 -5.69
C PHE A 241 13.82 -5.46 -5.38
N GLN A 242 14.77 -6.30 -5.82
CA GLN A 242 16.21 -6.02 -5.69
C GLN A 242 16.66 -4.80 -6.49
N LEU A 243 15.95 -4.44 -7.58
CA LEU A 243 16.21 -3.21 -8.33
C LEU A 243 15.79 -1.95 -7.56
N LEU A 244 14.88 -2.09 -6.59
CA LEU A 244 14.42 -0.97 -5.79
C LEU A 244 15.43 -0.66 -4.67
N ASN A 245 15.95 0.56 -4.65
CA ASN A 245 16.81 1.05 -3.58
C ASN A 245 15.96 1.54 -2.39
N LEU A 246 15.24 0.59 -1.77
CA LEU A 246 14.39 0.86 -0.62
C LEU A 246 15.24 1.33 0.57
N LYS A 247 14.85 2.47 1.18
CA LYS A 247 15.46 2.95 2.42
C LYS A 247 15.07 2.04 3.59
N ASN A 248 15.72 2.19 4.74
CA ASN A 248 15.44 1.40 5.95
C ASN A 248 14.08 1.73 6.58
N ASP A 249 12.99 1.32 5.94
CA ASP A 249 11.61 1.54 6.33
C ASP A 249 10.84 0.21 6.57
N ALA A 250 9.53 0.30 6.78
CA ALA A 250 8.68 -0.87 6.98
C ALA A 250 8.62 -1.77 5.74
N LEU A 251 8.68 -1.19 4.53
CA LEU A 251 8.67 -1.91 3.26
C LEU A 251 9.95 -2.72 3.08
N ARG A 252 11.11 -2.17 3.42
CA ARG A 252 12.39 -2.88 3.41
C ARG A 252 12.38 -4.11 4.32
N LYS A 253 11.86 -3.97 5.54
CA LYS A 253 11.72 -5.11 6.48
C LYS A 253 10.84 -6.22 5.91
N ARG A 254 9.76 -5.86 5.21
CA ARG A 254 8.87 -6.83 4.53
C ARG A 254 9.57 -7.47 3.34
N PHE A 255 10.24 -6.70 2.50
CA PHE A 255 11.04 -7.21 1.39
C PHE A 255 12.12 -8.20 1.87
N ASP A 256 12.82 -7.89 2.96
CA ASP A 256 13.84 -8.77 3.51
C ASP A 256 13.29 -10.14 3.98
N SER A 257 11.97 -10.24 4.22
CA SER A 257 11.33 -11.52 4.52
C SER A 257 11.10 -12.43 3.30
N ILE A 258 11.07 -11.86 2.08
CA ILE A 258 10.84 -12.64 0.84
C ILE A 258 11.90 -13.72 0.66
N LYS A 259 13.15 -13.49 1.09
CA LYS A 259 14.24 -14.48 0.97
C LYS A 259 13.91 -15.80 1.66
N TYR A 260 13.12 -15.77 2.73
CA TYR A 260 12.69 -16.99 3.43
C TYR A 260 11.62 -17.74 2.63
N ASP A 261 10.69 -17.01 2.01
CA ASP A 261 9.67 -17.61 1.14
C ASP A 261 10.30 -18.22 -0.12
N VAL A 262 11.24 -17.50 -0.76
CA VAL A 262 12.02 -17.97 -1.91
C VAL A 262 12.74 -19.27 -1.57
N LYS A 263 13.53 -19.27 -0.49
CA LYS A 263 14.27 -20.45 -0.05
C LYS A 263 13.34 -21.65 0.17
N LYS A 264 12.19 -21.43 0.83
CA LYS A 264 11.21 -22.50 1.10
C LYS A 264 10.60 -23.05 -0.20
N ILE A 265 10.31 -22.21 -1.18
CA ILE A 265 9.80 -22.66 -2.49
C ILE A 265 10.87 -23.42 -3.26
N GLU A 266 12.13 -22.96 -3.22
CA GLU A 266 13.26 -23.63 -3.86
C GLU A 266 13.50 -25.03 -3.26
N GLU A 267 13.41 -25.18 -1.93
CA GLU A 267 13.47 -26.48 -1.26
C GLU A 267 12.38 -27.44 -1.76
N VAL A 268 11.14 -26.94 -1.94
CA VAL A 268 10.04 -27.73 -2.50
C VAL A 268 10.33 -28.15 -3.94
N VAL A 269 10.84 -27.26 -4.77
CA VAL A 269 11.20 -27.55 -6.18
C VAL A 269 12.37 -28.52 -6.26
N TYR A 270 13.35 -28.39 -5.36
CA TYR A 270 14.47 -29.32 -5.24
C TYR A 270 13.98 -30.73 -4.92
N ASP A 271 13.08 -30.88 -3.94
CA ASP A 271 12.48 -32.17 -3.58
C ASP A 271 11.73 -32.83 -4.75
N ILE A 272 10.98 -32.05 -5.52
CA ILE A 272 10.29 -32.52 -6.74
C ILE A 272 11.30 -33.02 -7.77
N SER A 273 12.38 -32.27 -7.97
CA SER A 273 13.39 -32.52 -9.00
C SER A 273 14.22 -33.77 -8.67
N VAL A 274 14.70 -33.91 -7.44
CA VAL A 274 15.50 -35.05 -6.99
C VAL A 274 14.70 -36.35 -7.04
N ARG A 275 13.39 -36.29 -6.77
CA ARG A 275 12.49 -37.46 -6.84
C ARG A 275 11.99 -37.74 -8.26
N GLY A 276 12.36 -36.94 -9.27
CA GLY A 276 11.95 -37.13 -10.66
C GLY A 276 10.45 -36.90 -10.90
N LEU A 277 9.75 -36.19 -10.01
CA LEU A 277 8.29 -36.05 -10.05
C LEU A 277 7.81 -35.09 -11.16
N ALA A 278 8.67 -34.20 -11.64
CA ALA A 278 8.37 -33.28 -12.74
C ALA A 278 8.28 -33.96 -14.12
N GLY A 279 8.92 -35.13 -14.30
CA GLY A 279 9.04 -35.80 -15.61
C GLY A 279 7.84 -36.66 -16.02
N ASN A 280 6.94 -37.01 -15.10
CA ASN A 280 5.87 -37.99 -15.37
C ASN A 280 4.57 -37.40 -15.94
N GLN A 281 4.42 -36.07 -16.00
CA GLN A 281 3.19 -35.44 -16.53
C GLN A 281 3.16 -35.37 -18.06
N THR A 282 4.30 -35.44 -18.75
CA THR A 282 4.37 -35.53 -20.22
C THR A 282 4.16 -36.96 -20.76
N ALA A 283 4.15 -37.98 -19.90
CA ALA A 283 4.07 -39.39 -20.32
C ALA A 283 2.63 -39.96 -20.35
N VAL A 284 1.63 -39.26 -19.81
CA VAL A 284 0.22 -39.70 -19.79
C VAL A 284 -0.59 -38.97 -20.86
N LYS A 285 -0.15 -39.10 -22.12
CA LYS A 285 -0.99 -39.00 -23.32
C LYS A 285 -0.42 -39.98 -24.35
N ARG A 286 -0.81 -41.25 -24.22
CA ARG A 286 -0.74 -42.24 -25.30
C ARG A 286 -2.12 -42.84 -25.45
#